data_AF-M2ZYA5-F1
#
_entry.id   AF-M2ZYA5-F1
#
_cell.length_a   1.000
_cell.length_b   1.000
_cell.length_c   1.000
_cell.angle_alpha   90.00
_cell.angle_beta   90.00
_cell.angle_gamma   90.00
#
_symmetry.space_group_name_H-M   'P 1'
#
loop_
_entity.id
_entity.type
_entity.pdbx_description
1 polymer ?
#
loop_
_entity_poly.entity_id
_entity_poly.type
_entity_poly.pdbx_seq_one_letter_code
_entity_poly.pdbx_strand_id
1 'polypeptide(L)'
;MLDTEDERRLRDVIGRLGGLTAAGSFAHVLGSPVDPGIANAVRFDHAALLVFPDTVSDVRDFLAASGFVAGPSVPSRVVRARLAERHQVPEEELEVTIVHGRPSDGAPGGLEIFVLPREAADAIAPGLVDQERATGEESHAGWLVAPERLEQARRTCLHLSSMTPDGGGYNPCDDRDSGGRSVVYFKTGPDGDGRRSRIELTAHGQHAEVLAAHLTEPARSAGEHKALLSILSGHWAARALHVAVEIGLADALGDEHLGAPDVAAAVDCDPLAIARLLRYLTRSEVVRERDNGTFELTERGKLLRSEDPFSGLIELYGTEFYDAWSEFPTAVRTGRTAFSHRYGVEHFEYFSTEPETSHRFDRSMQAVTRLVAEELSRSYPFVDGTTVVDIGGGNGTLLRTVLEDHAGVTGVVFDRSHVVEAAETERRPGGLRFVAGDFFAEVPGGADTYLLSRVLHDWNDEDCDRILRNCRRACASGARLLVLERLLPDRPGAPFDADLAAPWDLQMLAITGGQERSRDEYDKMMYANSFRVDSVIPMPVDLKLLVATAL
;
A
#
# COMPACT_ATOMS: atom_id res chain seq x y z
N MET A 1 -26.09 -0.04 46.78
CA MET A 1 -25.32 1.20 46.52
C MET A 1 -24.24 0.90 45.49
N LEU A 2 -23.96 1.87 44.63
CA LEU A 2 -22.79 1.81 43.75
C LEU A 2 -21.54 2.13 44.59
N ASP A 3 -20.55 1.27 44.52
CA ASP A 3 -19.29 1.44 45.25
C ASP A 3 -18.46 2.61 44.71
N THR A 4 -17.66 3.23 45.58
CA THR A 4 -16.92 4.46 45.27
C THR A 4 -15.96 4.29 44.09
N GLU A 5 -15.38 3.11 43.90
CA GLU A 5 -14.48 2.84 42.78
C GLU A 5 -15.22 2.70 41.45
N ASP A 6 -16.38 2.03 41.41
CA ASP A 6 -17.17 1.93 40.17
C ASP A 6 -17.83 3.26 39.81
N GLU A 7 -18.23 4.05 40.80
CA GLU A 7 -18.69 5.41 40.58
C GLU A 7 -17.59 6.28 39.94
N ARG A 8 -16.36 6.18 40.46
CA ARG A 8 -15.20 6.88 39.89
C ARG A 8 -14.94 6.44 38.45
N ARG A 9 -14.91 5.13 38.18
CA ARG A 9 -14.72 4.57 36.83
C ARG A 9 -15.81 5.02 35.85
N LEU A 10 -17.07 5.04 36.28
CA LEU A 10 -18.18 5.51 35.46
C LEU A 10 -18.09 7.01 35.17
N ARG A 11 -17.74 7.84 36.15
CA ARG A 11 -17.50 9.28 35.94
C ARG A 11 -16.34 9.53 34.97
N ASP A 12 -15.26 8.74 35.06
CA ASP A 12 -14.13 8.82 34.14
C ASP A 12 -14.56 8.52 32.69
N VAL A 13 -15.40 7.49 32.48
CA VAL A 13 -15.95 7.16 31.15
C VAL A 13 -16.85 8.29 30.65
N ILE A 14 -17.75 8.81 31.48
CA ILE A 14 -18.64 9.94 31.13
C ILE A 14 -17.82 11.16 30.72
N GLY A 15 -16.75 11.49 31.45
CA GLY A 15 -15.86 12.61 31.12
C GLY A 15 -15.16 12.49 29.76
N ARG A 16 -15.00 11.27 29.24
CA ARG A 16 -14.35 10.99 27.95
C ARG A 16 -15.32 11.01 26.76
N LEU A 17 -16.63 10.92 27.00
CA LEU A 17 -17.63 10.86 25.92
C LEU A 17 -17.56 12.07 24.97
N GLY A 18 -17.27 13.27 25.49
CA GLY A 18 -17.09 14.47 24.67
C GLY A 18 -15.94 14.37 23.66
N GLY A 19 -14.84 13.71 24.02
CA GLY A 19 -13.73 13.46 23.10
C GLY A 19 -14.02 12.34 22.09
N LEU A 20 -14.79 11.33 22.50
CA LEU A 20 -15.16 10.20 21.65
C LEU A 20 -16.25 10.56 20.61
N THR A 21 -17.05 11.58 20.87
CA THR A 21 -18.08 12.09 19.94
C THR A 21 -17.54 13.11 18.94
N ALA A 22 -16.31 13.60 19.12
CA ALA A 22 -15.68 14.55 18.22
C ALA A 22 -15.37 13.93 16.85
N ALA A 23 -15.41 14.74 15.79
CA ALA A 23 -14.99 14.32 14.46
C ALA A 23 -13.52 13.84 14.50
N GLY A 24 -13.25 12.67 13.92
CA GLY A 24 -11.91 12.06 13.94
C GLY A 24 -11.57 11.31 15.23
N SER A 25 -12.51 11.13 16.16
CA SER A 25 -12.29 10.35 17.38
C SER A 25 -11.83 8.92 17.10
N PHE A 26 -12.33 8.31 16.02
CA PHE A 26 -11.89 6.98 15.59
C PHE A 26 -10.38 6.97 15.29
N ALA A 27 -9.89 7.90 14.46
CA ALA A 27 -8.46 8.04 14.18
C ALA A 27 -7.62 8.33 15.43
N HIS A 28 -8.16 9.14 16.35
CA HIS A 28 -7.51 9.43 17.62
C HIS A 28 -7.34 8.17 18.50
N VAL A 29 -8.38 7.34 18.62
CA VAL A 29 -8.32 6.06 19.35
C VAL A 29 -7.39 5.07 18.66
N LEU A 30 -7.35 5.07 17.34
CA LEU A 30 -6.43 4.25 16.55
C LEU A 30 -4.97 4.73 16.63
N GLY A 31 -4.70 5.97 17.04
CA GLY A 31 -3.35 6.54 17.12
C GLY A 31 -2.67 6.74 15.75
N SER A 32 -3.43 6.74 14.66
CA SER A 32 -2.94 6.83 13.28
C SER A 32 -3.93 7.60 12.39
N PRO A 33 -3.46 8.29 11.33
CA PRO A 33 -4.35 8.80 10.30
C PRO A 33 -5.21 7.68 9.72
N VAL A 34 -6.48 7.99 9.45
CA VAL A 34 -7.45 7.09 8.83
C VAL A 34 -7.91 7.71 7.51
N ASP A 35 -8.16 6.85 6.51
CA ASP A 35 -8.73 7.27 5.23
C ASP A 35 -9.97 8.16 5.44
N PRO A 36 -10.07 9.33 4.76
CA PRO A 36 -11.22 10.22 4.93
C PRO A 36 -12.56 9.57 4.59
N GLY A 37 -12.60 8.62 3.65
CA GLY A 37 -13.81 7.85 3.33
C GLY A 37 -14.27 6.97 4.49
N ILE A 38 -13.34 6.39 5.24
CA ILE A 38 -13.63 5.62 6.45
C ILE A 38 -13.98 6.52 7.63
N ALA A 39 -13.23 7.61 7.84
CA ALA A 39 -13.50 8.56 8.91
C ALA A 39 -14.93 9.14 8.84
N ASN A 40 -15.46 9.33 7.63
CA ASN A 40 -16.84 9.78 7.40
C ASN A 40 -17.89 8.66 7.50
N ALA A 41 -17.47 7.40 7.43
CA ALA A 41 -18.35 6.23 7.48
C ALA A 41 -18.48 5.61 8.87
N VAL A 42 -17.74 6.11 9.86
CA VAL A 42 -17.77 5.65 11.25
C VAL A 42 -18.34 6.73 12.17
N ARG A 43 -19.20 6.34 13.10
CA ARG A 43 -19.78 7.23 14.10
C ARG A 43 -19.72 6.57 15.47
N PHE A 44 -19.19 7.27 16.46
CA PHE A 44 -19.21 6.79 17.83
C PHE A 44 -20.65 6.51 18.30
N ASP A 45 -20.85 5.37 18.95
CA ASP A 45 -22.17 4.93 19.41
C ASP A 45 -22.26 4.82 20.93
N HIS A 46 -21.30 4.17 21.57
CA HIS A 46 -21.31 3.98 23.02
C HIS A 46 -19.92 3.71 23.61
N ALA A 47 -19.78 3.92 24.91
CA ALA A 47 -18.69 3.37 25.72
C ALA A 47 -19.28 2.36 26.69
N ALA A 48 -18.59 1.23 26.87
CA ALA A 48 -19.04 0.15 27.73
C ALA A 48 -18.11 -0.09 28.92
N LEU A 49 -18.68 -0.54 30.02
CA LEU A 49 -17.96 -0.81 31.27
C LEU A 49 -18.67 -1.86 32.13
N LEU A 50 -17.90 -2.82 32.66
CA LEU A 50 -18.33 -3.72 33.73
C LEU A 50 -18.17 -3.10 35.12
N VAL A 51 -19.26 -3.12 35.90
CA VAL A 51 -19.36 -2.59 37.27
C VAL A 51 -20.02 -3.57 38.23
N PHE A 52 -19.76 -3.37 39.53
CA PHE A 52 -20.13 -4.28 40.61
C PHE A 52 -20.93 -3.57 41.72
N PRO A 53 -22.18 -3.13 41.43
CA PRO A 53 -23.08 -2.55 42.42
C PRO A 53 -23.69 -3.62 43.34
N ASP A 54 -24.47 -3.19 44.32
CA ASP A 54 -25.33 -4.14 45.07
C ASP A 54 -26.51 -4.60 44.21
N THR A 55 -27.10 -3.70 43.41
CA THR A 55 -28.25 -4.00 42.56
C THR A 55 -28.19 -3.27 41.21
N VAL A 56 -28.96 -3.75 40.23
CA VAL A 56 -29.15 -3.07 38.94
C VAL A 56 -29.81 -1.68 39.12
N SER A 57 -30.60 -1.48 40.18
CA SER A 57 -31.23 -0.19 40.48
C SER A 57 -30.20 0.90 40.77
N ASP A 58 -29.11 0.55 41.48
CA ASP A 58 -28.05 1.51 41.82
C ASP A 58 -27.43 2.15 40.56
N VAL A 59 -27.27 1.36 39.49
CA VAL A 59 -26.74 1.85 38.20
C VAL A 59 -27.74 2.76 37.51
N ARG A 60 -29.04 2.45 37.58
CA ARG A 60 -30.09 3.31 37.02
C ARG A 60 -30.18 4.65 37.74
N ASP A 61 -30.08 4.63 39.06
CA ASP A 61 -30.10 5.83 39.88
C ASP A 61 -28.86 6.71 39.59
N PHE A 62 -27.68 6.09 39.45
CA PHE A 62 -26.46 6.79 39.04
C PHE A 62 -26.58 7.41 37.64
N LEU A 63 -27.11 6.67 36.65
CA LEU A 63 -27.32 7.17 35.29
C LEU A 63 -28.26 8.39 35.30
N ALA A 64 -29.38 8.30 36.03
CA ALA A 64 -30.33 9.41 36.15
C ALA A 64 -29.69 10.64 36.80
N ALA A 65 -28.93 10.46 37.89
CA ALA A 65 -28.20 11.53 38.55
C ALA A 65 -27.12 12.17 37.65
N SER A 66 -26.59 11.40 36.70
CA SER A 66 -25.55 11.82 35.75
C SER A 66 -26.10 12.35 34.43
N GLY A 67 -27.42 12.54 34.29
CA GLY A 67 -28.04 13.10 33.09
C GLY A 67 -28.30 12.10 31.97
N PHE A 68 -28.42 10.81 32.27
CA PHE A 68 -28.74 9.76 31.31
C PHE A 68 -30.13 9.16 31.58
N VAL A 69 -30.81 8.78 30.51
CA VAL A 69 -32.03 7.97 30.56
C VAL A 69 -31.65 6.50 30.41
N ALA A 70 -31.92 5.70 31.44
CA ALA A 70 -31.65 4.27 31.44
C ALA A 70 -32.74 3.49 30.69
N GLY A 71 -32.33 2.60 29.79
CA GLY A 71 -33.19 1.66 29.10
C GLY A 71 -33.58 0.43 29.94
N PRO A 72 -34.37 -0.49 29.36
CA PRO A 72 -34.68 -1.76 30.01
C PRO A 72 -33.40 -2.59 30.21
N SER A 73 -33.37 -3.38 31.29
CA SER A 73 -32.28 -4.31 31.55
C SER A 73 -32.43 -5.57 30.70
N VAL A 74 -31.34 -6.02 30.08
CA VAL A 74 -31.31 -7.26 29.29
C VAL A 74 -30.15 -8.17 29.74
N PRO A 75 -30.28 -9.50 29.69
CA PRO A 75 -29.17 -10.40 30.05
C PRO A 75 -28.01 -10.31 29.06
N SER A 76 -26.77 -10.24 29.57
CA SER A 76 -25.56 -10.35 28.75
C SER A 76 -25.11 -11.81 28.65
N ARG A 77 -25.11 -12.38 27.44
CA ARG A 77 -24.58 -13.74 27.22
C ARG A 77 -23.07 -13.75 26.97
N VAL A 78 -22.58 -12.75 26.23
CA VAL A 78 -21.17 -12.68 25.80
C VAL A 78 -20.25 -12.36 26.98
N VAL A 79 -20.55 -11.32 27.75
CA VAL A 79 -19.73 -10.94 28.92
C VAL A 79 -19.79 -12.02 29.99
N ARG A 80 -20.97 -12.62 30.18
CA ARG A 80 -21.15 -13.75 31.10
C ARG A 80 -20.26 -14.94 30.73
N ALA A 81 -20.29 -15.40 29.47
CA ALA A 81 -19.43 -16.49 29.02
C ALA A 81 -17.93 -16.17 29.17
N ARG A 82 -17.52 -14.94 28.87
CA ARG A 82 -16.12 -14.50 29.02
C ARG A 82 -15.66 -14.48 30.48
N LEU A 83 -16.50 -13.99 31.39
CA LEU A 83 -16.20 -14.00 32.83
C LEU A 83 -16.14 -15.42 33.37
N ALA A 84 -17.09 -16.29 32.95
CA ALA A 84 -17.12 -17.70 33.31
C ALA A 84 -15.82 -18.42 32.90
N GLU A 85 -15.39 -18.24 31.65
CA GLU A 85 -14.15 -18.81 31.14
C GLU A 85 -12.92 -18.28 31.90
N ARG A 86 -12.81 -16.96 32.07
CA ARG A 86 -11.63 -16.31 32.66
C ARG A 86 -11.44 -16.67 34.13
N HIS A 87 -12.54 -16.78 34.87
CA HIS A 87 -12.52 -17.11 36.31
C HIS A 87 -12.76 -18.60 36.57
N GLN A 88 -12.90 -19.40 35.51
CA GLN A 88 -13.09 -20.85 35.57
C GLN A 88 -14.32 -21.27 36.41
N VAL A 89 -15.42 -20.55 36.25
CA VAL A 89 -16.69 -20.80 36.95
C VAL A 89 -17.80 -21.16 35.95
N PRO A 90 -18.85 -21.90 36.36
CA PRO A 90 -19.97 -22.22 35.49
C PRO A 90 -20.71 -20.96 35.03
N GLU A 91 -21.09 -20.90 33.74
CA GLU A 91 -21.73 -19.71 33.15
C GLU A 91 -23.08 -19.39 33.82
N GLU A 92 -23.82 -20.42 34.21
CA GLU A 92 -25.12 -20.34 34.88
C GLU A 92 -25.06 -19.71 36.28
N GLU A 93 -23.89 -19.66 36.92
CA GLU A 93 -23.72 -19.05 38.24
C GLU A 93 -23.57 -17.52 38.14
N LEU A 94 -23.15 -17.00 36.99
CA LEU A 94 -22.95 -15.57 36.78
C LEU A 94 -24.20 -14.91 36.19
N GLU A 95 -24.80 -13.97 36.93
CA GLU A 95 -25.93 -13.17 36.43
C GLU A 95 -25.45 -11.77 35.99
N VAL A 96 -25.08 -11.66 34.70
CA VAL A 96 -24.63 -10.39 34.11
C VAL A 96 -25.77 -9.74 33.34
N THR A 97 -26.08 -8.49 33.69
CA THR A 97 -27.14 -7.68 33.06
C THR A 97 -26.56 -6.47 32.33
N ILE A 98 -27.15 -6.07 31.21
CA ILE A 98 -26.80 -4.86 30.46
C ILE A 98 -27.83 -3.77 30.78
N VAL A 99 -27.35 -2.56 31.07
CA VAL A 99 -28.17 -1.35 31.16
C VAL A 99 -27.61 -0.31 30.18
N HIS A 100 -28.40 0.02 29.16
CA HIS A 100 -28.06 1.10 28.23
C HIS A 100 -28.47 2.45 28.81
N GLY A 101 -27.55 3.42 28.81
CA GLY A 101 -27.81 4.82 29.16
C GLY A 101 -27.69 5.71 27.93
N ARG A 102 -28.70 6.53 27.65
CA ARG A 102 -28.64 7.55 26.60
C ARG A 102 -28.67 8.97 27.21
N PRO A 103 -27.88 9.94 26.70
CA PRO A 103 -27.91 11.30 27.23
C PRO A 103 -29.33 11.90 27.18
N SER A 104 -29.77 12.48 28.30
CA SER A 104 -31.12 13.05 28.44
C SER A 104 -31.34 14.32 27.59
N ASP A 105 -30.25 14.99 27.21
CA ASP A 105 -30.24 16.16 26.32
C ASP A 105 -30.23 15.78 24.82
N GLY A 106 -30.19 14.49 24.50
CA GLY A 106 -30.14 13.98 23.14
C GLY A 106 -28.77 14.08 22.48
N ALA A 107 -27.70 14.35 23.25
CA ALA A 107 -26.33 14.31 22.73
C ALA A 107 -25.99 12.93 22.12
N PRO A 108 -25.13 12.89 21.09
CA PRO A 108 -24.71 11.63 20.49
C PRO A 108 -23.89 10.79 21.47
N GLY A 109 -23.89 9.47 21.26
CA GLY A 109 -23.21 8.52 22.14
C GLY A 109 -24.13 7.89 23.19
N GLY A 110 -23.55 7.10 24.07
CA GLY A 110 -24.28 6.37 25.11
C GLY A 110 -23.34 5.56 25.99
N LEU A 111 -23.92 4.97 27.02
CA LEU A 111 -23.25 4.04 27.90
C LEU A 111 -23.88 2.66 27.76
N GLU A 112 -23.05 1.63 27.72
CA GLU A 112 -23.45 0.24 27.85
C GLU A 112 -22.85 -0.32 29.14
N ILE A 113 -23.64 -0.43 30.19
CA ILE A 113 -23.13 -0.84 31.50
C ILE A 113 -23.42 -2.32 31.73
N PHE A 114 -22.36 -3.12 31.84
CA PHE A 114 -22.47 -4.50 32.31
C PHE A 114 -22.49 -4.51 33.83
N VAL A 115 -23.49 -5.19 34.40
CA VAL A 115 -23.78 -5.20 35.82
C VAL A 115 -23.68 -6.62 36.33
N LEU A 116 -22.75 -6.85 37.25
CA LEU A 116 -22.62 -8.09 38.00
C LEU A 116 -22.62 -7.74 39.51
N PRO A 117 -23.67 -8.09 40.27
CA PRO A 117 -23.76 -7.72 41.69
C PRO A 117 -22.54 -8.20 42.49
N ARG A 118 -21.97 -7.33 43.32
CA ARG A 118 -20.71 -7.60 44.05
C ARG A 118 -20.78 -8.85 44.91
N GLU A 119 -21.81 -8.96 45.76
CA GLU A 119 -21.94 -10.11 46.66
C GLU A 119 -22.05 -11.42 45.87
N ALA A 120 -22.72 -11.40 44.71
CA ALA A 120 -22.80 -12.56 43.84
C ALA A 120 -21.43 -12.89 43.23
N ALA A 121 -20.70 -11.89 42.71
CA ALA A 121 -19.36 -12.05 42.17
C ALA A 121 -18.38 -12.64 43.19
N ASP A 122 -18.30 -12.05 44.38
CA ASP A 122 -17.37 -12.46 45.43
C ASP A 122 -17.72 -13.82 46.04
N ALA A 123 -19.00 -14.18 46.09
CA ALA A 123 -19.44 -15.50 46.53
C ALA A 123 -19.05 -16.61 45.55
N ILE A 124 -19.02 -16.32 44.25
CA ILE A 124 -18.67 -17.26 43.18
C ILE A 124 -17.15 -17.41 43.07
N ALA A 125 -16.42 -16.29 43.02
CA ALA A 125 -14.98 -16.27 42.84
C ALA A 125 -14.36 -15.12 43.66
N PRO A 126 -13.81 -15.40 44.85
CA PRO A 126 -13.16 -14.38 45.68
C PRO A 126 -12.02 -13.68 44.92
N GLY A 127 -12.07 -12.35 44.84
CA GLY A 127 -11.08 -11.53 44.14
C GLY A 127 -11.39 -11.24 42.66
N LEU A 128 -12.48 -11.79 42.11
CA LEU A 128 -12.96 -11.50 40.75
C LEU A 128 -13.14 -10.00 40.53
N VAL A 129 -13.81 -9.33 41.48
CA VAL A 129 -14.13 -7.89 41.40
C VAL A 129 -12.85 -7.06 41.25
N ASP A 130 -11.86 -7.31 42.10
CA ASP A 130 -10.59 -6.58 42.09
C ASP A 130 -9.78 -6.86 40.81
N GLN A 131 -9.76 -8.11 40.33
CA GLN A 131 -9.09 -8.49 39.10
C GLN A 131 -9.72 -7.82 37.86
N GLU A 132 -11.04 -7.82 37.76
CA GLU A 132 -11.75 -7.20 36.63
C GLU A 132 -11.60 -5.67 36.63
N ARG A 133 -11.59 -5.04 37.82
CA ARG A 133 -11.29 -3.61 37.95
C ARG A 133 -9.87 -3.27 37.53
N ALA A 134 -8.90 -4.12 37.88
CA ALA A 134 -7.50 -3.91 37.55
C ALA A 134 -7.22 -4.06 36.04
N THR A 135 -7.79 -5.09 35.42
CA THR A 135 -7.51 -5.42 34.00
C THR A 135 -8.37 -4.63 33.03
N GLY A 136 -9.61 -4.29 33.42
CA GLY A 136 -10.54 -3.53 32.59
C GLY A 136 -11.00 -4.25 31.33
N GLU A 137 -10.87 -5.59 31.28
CA GLU A 137 -11.09 -6.40 30.08
C GLU A 137 -12.48 -6.20 29.46
N GLU A 138 -13.52 -5.99 30.26
CA GLU A 138 -14.88 -5.72 29.78
C GLU A 138 -15.20 -4.21 29.66
N SER A 139 -14.23 -3.45 29.14
CA SER A 139 -14.38 -2.02 28.82
C SER A 139 -14.05 -1.76 27.36
N HIS A 140 -14.95 -1.11 26.64
CA HIS A 140 -14.77 -0.85 25.20
C HIS A 140 -15.38 0.47 24.74
N ALA A 141 -14.94 0.92 23.58
CA ALA A 141 -15.58 2.00 22.83
C ALA A 141 -16.12 1.43 21.51
N GLY A 142 -17.37 1.75 21.20
CA GLY A 142 -18.10 1.22 20.05
C GLY A 142 -18.38 2.29 18.99
N TRP A 143 -18.18 1.91 17.74
CA TRP A 143 -18.53 2.72 16.57
C TRP A 143 -19.52 1.98 15.68
N LEU A 144 -20.54 2.71 15.24
CA LEU A 144 -21.39 2.32 14.13
C LEU A 144 -20.68 2.63 12.82
N VAL A 145 -20.62 1.65 11.94
CA VAL A 145 -20.01 1.73 10.62
C VAL A 145 -21.11 1.61 9.56
N ALA A 146 -21.01 2.42 8.51
CA ALA A 146 -21.85 2.25 7.32
C ALA A 146 -21.70 0.80 6.80
N PRO A 147 -22.80 0.08 6.53
CA PRO A 147 -22.75 -1.35 6.17
C PRO A 147 -21.74 -1.69 5.07
N GLU A 148 -21.70 -0.90 4.01
CA GLU A 148 -20.80 -1.06 2.87
C GLU A 148 -19.32 -0.78 3.17
N ARG A 149 -19.00 -0.26 4.35
CA ARG A 149 -17.62 0.07 4.78
C ARG A 149 -17.09 -0.81 5.91
N LEU A 150 -17.87 -1.77 6.40
CA LEU A 150 -17.45 -2.61 7.54
C LEU A 150 -16.12 -3.35 7.28
N GLU A 151 -15.93 -3.93 6.09
CA GLU A 151 -14.67 -4.63 5.76
C GLU A 151 -13.48 -3.68 5.70
N GLN A 152 -13.66 -2.50 5.10
CA GLN A 152 -12.58 -1.52 4.99
C GLN A 152 -12.21 -0.95 6.38
N ALA A 153 -13.20 -0.73 7.25
CA ALA A 153 -12.96 -0.33 8.64
C ALA A 153 -12.27 -1.45 9.44
N ARG A 154 -12.69 -2.71 9.25
CA ARG A 154 -12.04 -3.89 9.85
C ARG A 154 -10.57 -3.96 9.46
N ARG A 155 -10.25 -3.84 8.17
CA ARG A 155 -8.87 -3.84 7.67
C ARG A 155 -8.06 -2.68 8.24
N THR A 156 -8.66 -1.49 8.34
CA THR A 156 -8.01 -0.31 8.93
C THR A 156 -7.55 -0.59 10.36
N CYS A 157 -8.38 -1.24 11.18
CA CYS A 157 -7.98 -1.66 12.53
C CYS A 157 -6.85 -2.70 12.52
N LEU A 158 -6.86 -3.65 11.58
CA LEU A 158 -5.85 -4.70 11.47
C LEU A 158 -4.48 -4.23 10.98
N HIS A 159 -4.44 -3.15 10.20
CA HIS A 159 -3.18 -2.56 9.75
C HIS A 159 -2.37 -1.94 10.90
N LEU A 160 -2.97 -1.75 12.08
CA LEU A 160 -2.29 -1.24 13.27
C LEU A 160 -1.59 -2.38 14.01
N SER A 161 -0.29 -2.24 14.20
CA SER A 161 0.56 -3.25 14.83
C SER A 161 0.18 -3.60 16.28
N SER A 162 -0.68 -2.80 16.92
CA SER A 162 -1.15 -3.01 18.30
C SER A 162 -2.54 -3.66 18.41
N MET A 163 -3.28 -3.90 17.33
CA MET A 163 -4.65 -4.43 17.40
C MET A 163 -4.76 -5.88 16.94
N THR A 164 -5.63 -6.65 17.60
CA THR A 164 -5.92 -8.05 17.23
C THR A 164 -7.43 -8.32 17.27
N PRO A 165 -7.98 -9.14 16.36
CA PRO A 165 -9.35 -9.65 16.48
C PRO A 165 -9.62 -10.27 17.85
N ASP A 166 -10.79 -9.98 18.42
CA ASP A 166 -11.23 -10.44 19.76
C ASP A 166 -12.69 -10.94 19.74
N GLY A 167 -13.03 -11.67 18.68
CA GLY A 167 -14.35 -12.25 18.47
C GLY A 167 -15.34 -11.32 17.77
N GLY A 168 -16.60 -11.73 17.72
CA GLY A 168 -17.63 -11.01 16.97
C GLY A 168 -18.79 -11.94 16.63
N GLY A 169 -19.84 -11.41 16.01
CA GLY A 169 -21.00 -12.19 15.64
C GLY A 169 -22.10 -11.38 14.97
N TYR A 170 -23.16 -12.07 14.59
CA TYR A 170 -24.38 -11.48 14.05
C TYR A 170 -25.52 -11.65 15.04
N ASN A 171 -26.18 -10.55 15.40
CA ASN A 171 -27.37 -10.53 16.23
C ASN A 171 -28.61 -10.20 15.36
N PRO A 172 -29.51 -11.17 15.10
CA PRO A 172 -30.73 -10.94 14.31
C PRO A 172 -31.82 -10.17 15.08
N CYS A 173 -31.68 -9.99 16.40
CA CYS A 173 -32.71 -9.39 17.24
C CYS A 173 -32.49 -7.90 17.52
N ASP A 174 -31.30 -7.37 17.23
CA ASP A 174 -31.04 -5.93 17.31
C ASP A 174 -31.66 -5.22 16.11
N ASP A 175 -32.58 -4.29 16.40
CA ASP A 175 -33.15 -3.37 15.43
C ASP A 175 -33.87 -4.07 14.26
N ARG A 176 -35.08 -4.58 14.56
CA ARG A 176 -35.90 -5.45 13.68
C ARG A 176 -36.19 -4.86 12.31
N ASP A 177 -36.14 -3.54 12.16
CA ASP A 177 -36.39 -2.84 10.90
C ASP A 177 -35.15 -2.81 9.99
N SER A 178 -33.96 -3.15 10.51
CA SER A 178 -32.67 -3.06 9.81
C SER A 178 -32.04 -4.41 9.41
N GLY A 179 -32.69 -5.53 9.71
CA GLY A 179 -32.20 -6.87 9.35
C GLY A 179 -31.09 -7.41 10.28
N GLY A 180 -31.01 -6.94 11.52
CA GLY A 180 -30.01 -7.35 12.52
C GLY A 180 -28.71 -6.55 12.44
N ARG A 181 -27.73 -6.90 13.27
CA ARG A 181 -26.42 -6.23 13.33
C ARG A 181 -25.26 -7.22 13.36
N SER A 182 -24.20 -6.91 12.64
CA SER A 182 -22.92 -7.62 12.71
C SER A 182 -21.93 -6.81 13.52
N VAL A 183 -21.21 -7.48 14.42
CA VAL A 183 -20.28 -6.88 15.38
C VAL A 183 -18.93 -7.58 15.27
N VAL A 184 -17.86 -6.79 15.21
CA VAL A 184 -16.47 -7.29 15.28
C VAL A 184 -15.72 -6.55 16.39
N TYR A 185 -14.94 -7.30 17.17
CA TYR A 185 -14.21 -6.77 18.32
C TYR A 185 -12.70 -6.79 18.05
N PHE A 186 -12.01 -5.75 18.52
CA PHE A 186 -10.56 -5.69 18.51
C PHE A 186 -10.06 -5.45 19.93
N LYS A 187 -8.98 -6.12 20.29
CA LYS A 187 -8.22 -5.85 21.51
C LYS A 187 -7.05 -4.96 21.18
N THR A 188 -6.88 -3.87 21.93
CA THR A 188 -5.69 -3.02 21.83
C THR A 188 -4.52 -3.64 22.57
N GLY A 189 -3.31 -3.24 22.18
CA GLY A 189 -2.11 -3.47 22.98
C GLY A 189 -2.26 -2.83 24.37
N PRO A 190 -1.48 -3.31 25.37
CA PRO A 190 -1.46 -2.68 26.68
C PRO A 190 -0.98 -1.24 26.57
N ASP A 191 -1.66 -0.33 27.27
CA ASP A 191 -1.19 1.05 27.45
C ASP A 191 -0.01 1.11 28.44
N GLY A 192 0.51 2.32 28.71
CA GLY A 192 1.63 2.53 29.62
C GLY A 192 1.42 2.02 31.05
N ASP A 193 0.16 1.80 31.46
CA ASP A 193 -0.24 1.27 32.76
C ASP A 193 -0.63 -0.22 32.68
N GLY A 194 -0.43 -0.87 31.52
CA GLY A 194 -0.74 -2.28 31.29
C GLY A 194 -2.22 -2.60 31.03
N ARG A 195 -3.09 -1.57 30.95
CA ARG A 195 -4.52 -1.75 30.68
C ARG A 195 -4.75 -1.98 29.20
N ARG A 196 -5.74 -2.80 28.89
CA ARG A 196 -6.14 -3.09 27.51
C ARG A 196 -7.55 -2.54 27.31
N SER A 197 -7.76 -1.85 26.21
CA SER A 197 -9.09 -1.44 25.79
C SER A 197 -9.55 -2.31 24.63
N ARG A 198 -10.86 -2.40 24.42
CA ARG A 198 -11.42 -2.99 23.22
C ARG A 198 -12.09 -1.94 22.35
N ILE A 199 -12.07 -2.20 21.07
CA ILE A 199 -12.83 -1.46 20.07
C ILE A 199 -13.90 -2.37 19.52
N GLU A 200 -15.13 -1.87 19.48
CA GLU A 200 -16.24 -2.53 18.82
C GLU A 200 -16.57 -1.78 17.52
N LEU A 201 -16.65 -2.51 16.41
CA LEU A 201 -17.24 -2.00 15.18
C LEU A 201 -18.54 -2.75 14.90
N THR A 202 -19.61 -1.99 14.72
CA THR A 202 -20.95 -2.52 14.51
C THR A 202 -21.54 -1.97 13.23
N ALA A 203 -22.11 -2.83 12.38
CA ALA A 203 -22.83 -2.41 11.19
C ALA A 203 -24.18 -3.13 11.08
N HIS A 204 -25.17 -2.44 10.51
CA HIS A 204 -26.48 -3.03 10.23
C HIS A 204 -26.38 -4.08 9.11
N GLY A 205 -27.20 -5.12 9.21
CA GLY A 205 -27.25 -6.25 8.29
C GLY A 205 -26.31 -7.40 8.66
N GLN A 206 -26.43 -8.49 7.92
CA GLN A 206 -25.62 -9.71 8.08
C GLN A 206 -24.38 -9.66 7.17
N HIS A 207 -23.21 -9.46 7.76
CA HIS A 207 -21.92 -9.37 7.06
C HIS A 207 -21.12 -10.68 7.22
N ALA A 208 -21.67 -11.77 6.70
CA ALA A 208 -21.14 -13.13 6.95
C ALA A 208 -19.69 -13.32 6.50
N GLU A 209 -19.29 -12.74 5.37
CA GLU A 209 -17.92 -12.83 4.86
C GLU A 209 -16.93 -12.06 5.73
N VAL A 210 -17.31 -10.86 6.19
CA VAL A 210 -16.49 -10.03 7.08
C VAL A 210 -16.32 -10.71 8.44
N LEU A 211 -17.39 -11.28 8.99
CA LEU A 211 -17.35 -12.06 10.22
C LEU A 211 -16.50 -13.32 10.06
N ALA A 212 -16.64 -14.05 8.96
CA ALA A 212 -15.81 -15.22 8.67
C ALA A 212 -14.33 -14.83 8.59
N ALA A 213 -13.99 -13.76 7.87
CA ALA A 213 -12.61 -13.25 7.80
C ALA A 213 -12.08 -12.84 9.18
N HIS A 214 -12.87 -12.10 9.96
CA HIS A 214 -12.50 -11.64 11.30
C HIS A 214 -12.28 -12.78 12.29
N LEU A 215 -13.10 -13.83 12.23
CA LEU A 215 -13.06 -14.97 13.16
C LEU A 215 -12.07 -16.07 12.72
N THR A 216 -11.68 -16.11 11.45
CA THR A 216 -10.75 -17.12 10.91
C THR A 216 -9.30 -16.65 10.83
N GLU A 217 -9.03 -15.35 11.01
CA GLU A 217 -7.68 -14.82 11.18
C GLU A 217 -7.07 -15.33 12.51
N PRO A 218 -6.11 -16.28 12.49
CA PRO A 218 -5.52 -16.80 13.72
C PRO A 218 -4.53 -15.79 14.30
N ALA A 219 -4.36 -15.82 15.62
CA ALA A 219 -3.28 -15.13 16.34
C ALA A 219 -1.95 -15.22 15.57
N ARG A 220 -1.43 -14.05 15.15
CA ARG A 220 -0.26 -13.73 14.29
C ARG A 220 0.72 -14.83 13.83
N SER A 221 1.10 -15.80 14.66
CA SER A 221 2.17 -16.77 14.35
C SER A 221 1.88 -17.69 13.15
N ALA A 222 0.64 -18.15 12.94
CA ALA A 222 0.31 -18.97 11.76
C ALA A 222 0.19 -18.13 10.47
N GLY A 223 -0.18 -16.84 10.62
CA GLY A 223 -0.24 -15.88 9.52
C GLY A 223 1.15 -15.49 8.99
N GLU A 224 2.13 -15.32 9.88
CA GLU A 224 3.50 -14.93 9.51
C GLU A 224 4.22 -15.99 8.66
N HIS A 225 4.09 -17.28 9.00
CA HIS A 225 4.66 -18.36 8.18
C HIS A 225 4.06 -18.39 6.78
N LYS A 226 2.73 -18.25 6.66
CA LYS A 226 2.04 -18.19 5.37
C LYS A 226 2.42 -16.94 4.58
N ALA A 227 2.54 -15.79 5.25
CA ALA A 227 2.97 -14.54 4.64
C ALA A 227 4.41 -14.65 4.10
N LEU A 228 5.32 -15.20 4.89
CA LEU A 228 6.70 -15.43 4.46
C LEU A 228 6.77 -16.40 3.27
N LEU A 229 6.02 -17.50 3.30
CA LEU A 229 5.94 -18.42 2.16
C LEU A 229 5.40 -17.72 0.90
N SER A 230 4.42 -16.82 1.06
CA SER A 230 3.91 -16.01 -0.05
C SER A 230 4.99 -15.10 -0.65
N ILE A 231 5.77 -14.42 0.19
CA ILE A 231 6.89 -13.57 -0.24
C ILE A 231 7.96 -14.42 -0.96
N LEU A 232 8.38 -15.54 -0.37
CA LEU A 232 9.36 -16.45 -0.95
C LEU A 232 8.91 -16.97 -2.33
N SER A 233 7.62 -17.27 -2.48
CA SER A 233 7.05 -17.74 -3.75
C SER A 233 6.86 -16.65 -4.81
N GLY A 234 7.09 -15.38 -4.50
CA GLY A 234 6.83 -14.25 -5.41
C GLY A 234 7.57 -14.38 -6.75
N HIS A 235 8.81 -14.87 -6.73
CA HIS A 235 9.60 -15.08 -7.94
C HIS A 235 8.99 -16.11 -8.92
N TRP A 236 8.13 -17.02 -8.46
CA TRP A 236 7.42 -17.95 -9.34
C TRP A 236 6.46 -17.22 -10.28
N ALA A 237 5.85 -16.13 -9.81
CA ALA A 237 4.96 -15.32 -10.66
C ALA A 237 5.73 -14.63 -11.78
N ALA A 238 6.84 -13.97 -11.47
CA ALA A 238 7.70 -13.35 -12.47
C ALA A 238 8.21 -14.37 -13.51
N ARG A 239 8.68 -15.54 -13.05
CA ARG A 239 9.13 -16.62 -13.96
C ARG A 239 7.99 -17.23 -14.77
N ALA A 240 6.78 -17.37 -14.23
CA ALA A 240 5.64 -17.86 -14.98
C ALA A 240 5.23 -16.89 -16.10
N LEU A 241 5.28 -15.58 -15.85
CA LEU A 241 5.05 -14.56 -16.87
C LEU A 241 6.13 -14.61 -17.95
N HIS A 242 7.41 -14.68 -17.56
CA HIS A 242 8.52 -14.83 -18.50
C HIS A 242 8.33 -16.04 -19.41
N VAL A 243 8.09 -17.22 -18.83
CA VAL A 243 7.91 -18.45 -19.63
C VAL A 243 6.70 -18.34 -20.56
N ALA A 244 5.62 -17.67 -20.13
CA ALA A 244 4.46 -17.45 -20.99
C ALA A 244 4.79 -16.56 -22.21
N VAL A 245 5.65 -15.54 -22.04
CA VAL A 245 6.15 -14.72 -23.14
C VAL A 245 7.11 -15.52 -24.03
N GLU A 246 8.09 -16.19 -23.42
CA GLU A 246 9.13 -16.98 -24.10
C GLU A 246 8.55 -18.05 -25.04
N ILE A 247 7.49 -18.73 -24.63
CA ILE A 247 6.84 -19.77 -25.46
C ILE A 247 5.76 -19.21 -26.40
N GLY A 248 5.49 -17.90 -26.38
CA GLY A 248 4.44 -17.28 -27.21
C GLY A 248 3.02 -17.67 -26.80
N LEU A 249 2.76 -17.90 -25.50
CA LEU A 249 1.47 -18.36 -24.99
C LEU A 249 0.33 -17.37 -25.30
N ALA A 250 0.59 -16.07 -25.15
CA ALA A 250 -0.41 -15.05 -25.39
C ALA A 250 -0.78 -14.94 -26.87
N ASP A 251 0.20 -15.05 -27.76
CA ASP A 251 -0.01 -15.02 -29.21
C ASP A 251 -0.74 -16.28 -29.70
N ALA A 252 -0.43 -17.44 -29.11
CA ALA A 252 -1.13 -18.69 -29.39
C ALA A 252 -2.60 -18.68 -28.96
N LEU A 253 -2.93 -18.05 -27.83
CA LEU A 253 -4.32 -17.85 -27.41
C LEU A 253 -5.06 -16.84 -28.30
N GLY A 254 -4.35 -15.82 -28.79
CA GLY A 254 -4.93 -14.78 -29.65
C GLY A 254 -6.13 -14.09 -28.97
N ASP A 255 -7.21 -13.92 -29.74
CA ASP A 255 -8.52 -13.48 -29.23
C ASP A 255 -9.52 -14.66 -29.12
N GLU A 256 -9.02 -15.90 -29.16
CA GLU A 256 -9.82 -17.13 -29.11
C GLU A 256 -9.92 -17.74 -27.71
N HIS A 257 -10.64 -18.86 -27.60
CA HIS A 257 -10.81 -19.63 -26.37
C HIS A 257 -10.31 -21.06 -26.62
N LEU A 258 -9.14 -21.41 -26.10
CA LEU A 258 -8.49 -22.68 -26.40
C LEU A 258 -8.39 -23.57 -25.17
N GLY A 259 -8.53 -24.88 -25.37
CA GLY A 259 -8.21 -25.85 -24.34
C GLY A 259 -6.69 -25.94 -24.12
N ALA A 260 -6.26 -26.36 -22.94
CA ALA A 260 -4.83 -26.54 -22.66
C ALA A 260 -4.09 -27.44 -23.69
N PRO A 261 -4.68 -28.53 -24.23
CA PRO A 261 -4.03 -29.33 -25.28
C PRO A 261 -3.82 -28.57 -26.59
N ASP A 262 -4.74 -27.68 -26.97
CA ASP A 262 -4.65 -26.91 -28.21
C ASP A 262 -3.59 -25.81 -28.08
N VAL A 263 -3.56 -25.11 -26.93
CA VAL A 263 -2.49 -24.15 -26.61
C VAL A 263 -1.13 -24.85 -26.62
N ALA A 264 -1.03 -26.03 -26.01
CA ALA A 264 0.21 -26.80 -25.95
C ALA A 264 0.71 -27.22 -27.33
N ALA A 265 -0.19 -27.64 -28.22
CA ALA A 265 0.14 -27.96 -29.60
C ALA A 265 0.61 -26.72 -30.40
N ALA A 266 -0.01 -25.56 -30.16
CA ALA A 266 0.35 -24.31 -30.83
C ALA A 266 1.76 -23.79 -30.43
N VAL A 267 2.18 -24.02 -29.19
CA VAL A 267 3.47 -23.56 -28.64
C VAL A 267 4.51 -24.69 -28.48
N ASP A 268 4.27 -25.86 -29.09
CA ASP A 268 5.13 -27.05 -29.05
C ASP A 268 5.60 -27.44 -27.63
N CYS A 269 4.64 -27.50 -26.69
CA CYS A 269 4.90 -27.78 -25.29
C CYS A 269 4.14 -29.01 -24.76
N ASP A 270 4.57 -29.53 -23.60
CA ASP A 270 3.86 -30.61 -22.93
C ASP A 270 2.46 -30.16 -22.45
N PRO A 271 1.37 -30.87 -22.83
CA PRO A 271 0.01 -30.48 -22.45
C PRO A 271 -0.24 -30.41 -20.94
N LEU A 272 0.39 -31.26 -20.14
CA LEU A 272 0.22 -31.25 -18.68
C LEU A 272 0.95 -30.06 -18.05
N ALA A 273 2.13 -29.71 -18.56
CA ALA A 273 2.87 -28.53 -18.14
C ALA A 273 2.10 -27.24 -18.46
N ILE A 274 1.55 -27.13 -19.69
CA ILE A 274 0.73 -25.98 -20.10
C ILE A 274 -0.53 -25.85 -19.24
N ALA A 275 -1.23 -26.96 -18.96
CA ALA A 275 -2.39 -26.93 -18.07
C ALA A 275 -2.03 -26.41 -16.67
N ARG A 276 -0.85 -26.78 -16.14
CA ARG A 276 -0.37 -26.29 -14.83
C ARG A 276 0.00 -24.80 -14.88
N LEU A 277 0.63 -24.35 -15.96
CA LEU A 277 1.00 -22.96 -16.17
C LEU A 277 -0.27 -22.09 -16.30
N LEU A 278 -1.22 -22.48 -17.15
CA LEU A 278 -2.50 -21.79 -17.33
C LEU A 278 -3.25 -21.65 -16.01
N ARG A 279 -3.35 -22.73 -15.22
CA ARG A 279 -3.96 -22.68 -13.87
C ARG A 279 -3.27 -21.68 -12.94
N TYR A 280 -1.94 -21.58 -13.01
CA TYR A 280 -1.20 -20.60 -12.23
C TYR A 280 -1.42 -19.16 -12.73
N LEU A 281 -1.47 -18.97 -14.06
CA LEU A 281 -1.75 -17.69 -14.70
C LEU A 281 -3.19 -17.22 -14.46
N THR A 282 -4.15 -18.13 -14.28
CA THR A 282 -5.51 -17.80 -13.82
C THR A 282 -5.49 -17.11 -12.45
N ARG A 283 -4.66 -17.60 -11.52
CA ARG A 283 -4.51 -16.98 -10.18
C ARG A 283 -3.93 -15.57 -10.27
N SER A 284 -3.11 -15.31 -11.30
CA SER A 284 -2.51 -14.00 -11.55
C SER A 284 -3.36 -13.15 -12.50
N GLU A 285 -4.59 -13.57 -12.80
CA GLU A 285 -5.56 -12.95 -13.71
C GLU A 285 -4.97 -12.59 -15.09
N VAL A 286 -4.00 -13.36 -15.56
CA VAL A 286 -3.42 -13.23 -16.91
C VAL A 286 -4.33 -13.91 -17.92
N VAL A 287 -4.87 -15.06 -17.53
CA VAL A 287 -5.89 -15.81 -18.29
C VAL A 287 -7.14 -16.02 -17.44
N ARG A 288 -8.27 -16.27 -18.08
CA ARG A 288 -9.51 -16.72 -17.43
C ARG A 288 -9.86 -18.10 -17.94
N GLU A 289 -10.15 -19.01 -17.00
CA GLU A 289 -10.71 -20.33 -17.34
C GLU A 289 -12.24 -20.23 -17.43
N ARG A 290 -12.81 -20.83 -18.47
CA ARG A 290 -14.26 -20.92 -18.71
C ARG A 290 -14.81 -22.26 -18.25
N ASP A 291 -16.12 -22.34 -18.02
CA ASP A 291 -16.80 -23.55 -17.53
C ASP A 291 -16.59 -24.80 -18.41
N ASN A 292 -16.27 -24.61 -19.69
CA ASN A 292 -15.97 -25.68 -20.64
C ASN A 292 -14.49 -26.14 -20.63
N GLY A 293 -13.65 -25.63 -19.72
CA GLY A 293 -12.22 -25.96 -19.62
C GLY A 293 -11.33 -25.28 -20.66
N THR A 294 -11.84 -24.25 -21.35
CA THR A 294 -11.05 -23.41 -22.26
C THR A 294 -10.55 -22.15 -21.56
N PHE A 295 -9.48 -21.55 -22.08
CA PHE A 295 -8.82 -20.38 -21.53
C PHE A 295 -8.86 -19.22 -22.52
N GLU A 296 -8.97 -18.01 -22.01
CA GLU A 296 -8.87 -16.75 -22.76
C GLU A 296 -7.93 -15.77 -22.07
N LEU A 297 -7.35 -14.83 -22.82
CA LEU A 297 -6.59 -13.72 -22.25
C LEU A 297 -7.51 -12.73 -21.53
N THR A 298 -7.05 -12.22 -20.40
CA THR A 298 -7.61 -11.00 -19.79
C THR A 298 -6.94 -9.75 -20.40
N GLU A 299 -7.36 -8.55 -20.00
CA GLU A 299 -6.63 -7.32 -20.36
C GLU A 299 -5.17 -7.34 -19.88
N ARG A 300 -4.89 -7.94 -18.72
CA ARG A 300 -3.50 -8.13 -18.22
C ARG A 300 -2.74 -9.13 -19.10
N GLY A 301 -3.40 -10.19 -19.55
CA GLY A 301 -2.79 -11.18 -20.45
C GLY A 301 -2.43 -10.64 -21.83
N LYS A 302 -3.17 -9.66 -22.33
CA LYS A 302 -2.88 -9.02 -23.63
C LYS A 302 -1.53 -8.29 -23.63
N LEU A 303 -1.05 -7.83 -22.47
CA LEU A 303 0.26 -7.20 -22.31
C LEU A 303 1.45 -8.17 -22.52
N LEU A 304 1.19 -9.48 -22.60
CA LEU A 304 2.20 -10.50 -22.85
C LEU A 304 2.38 -10.83 -24.34
N ARG A 305 1.59 -10.22 -25.24
CA ARG A 305 1.71 -10.42 -26.69
C ARG A 305 3.04 -9.86 -27.19
N SER A 306 3.64 -10.50 -28.20
CA SER A 306 4.97 -10.13 -28.72
C SER A 306 5.09 -8.67 -29.16
N GLU A 307 3.99 -8.08 -29.62
CA GLU A 307 3.94 -6.70 -30.10
C GLU A 307 3.75 -5.67 -28.96
N ASP A 308 3.37 -6.11 -27.77
CA ASP A 308 3.17 -5.22 -26.63
C ASP A 308 4.53 -4.89 -25.97
N PRO A 309 4.86 -3.61 -25.70
CA PRO A 309 6.10 -3.23 -25.03
C PRO A 309 6.35 -3.90 -23.67
N PHE A 310 5.30 -4.33 -22.95
CA PHE A 310 5.45 -5.05 -21.68
C PHE A 310 6.04 -6.46 -21.85
N SER A 311 5.91 -7.09 -23.03
CA SER A 311 6.53 -8.39 -23.30
C SER A 311 8.06 -8.33 -23.18
N GLY A 312 8.69 -7.32 -23.79
CA GLY A 312 10.13 -7.09 -23.66
C GLY A 312 10.57 -6.84 -22.23
N LEU A 313 9.75 -6.14 -21.43
CA LEU A 313 10.04 -5.89 -20.01
C LEU A 313 10.01 -7.20 -19.22
N ILE A 314 9.02 -8.06 -19.49
CA ILE A 314 8.89 -9.38 -18.88
C ILE A 314 10.09 -10.27 -19.26
N GLU A 315 10.54 -10.23 -20.52
CA GLU A 315 11.74 -10.94 -20.97
C GLU A 315 12.97 -10.48 -20.19
N LEU A 316 13.27 -9.18 -20.20
CA LEU A 316 14.44 -8.60 -19.51
C LEU A 316 14.49 -8.96 -18.02
N TYR A 317 13.33 -8.91 -17.34
CA TYR A 317 13.21 -9.27 -15.93
C TYR A 317 13.32 -10.77 -15.67
N GLY A 318 13.06 -11.61 -16.67
CA GLY A 318 13.21 -13.04 -16.57
C GLY A 318 14.54 -13.58 -17.09
N THR A 319 15.32 -12.80 -17.83
CA THR A 319 16.66 -13.16 -18.32
C THR A 319 17.75 -12.41 -17.55
N GLU A 320 18.28 -11.31 -18.08
CA GLU A 320 19.51 -10.69 -17.57
C GLU A 320 19.39 -10.22 -16.13
N PHE A 321 18.25 -9.62 -15.77
CA PHE A 321 18.03 -9.18 -14.40
C PHE A 321 17.77 -10.36 -13.47
N TYR A 322 17.10 -11.42 -13.92
CA TYR A 322 16.92 -12.62 -13.12
C TYR A 322 18.27 -13.27 -12.76
N ASP A 323 19.14 -13.40 -13.76
CA ASP A 323 20.49 -13.92 -13.59
C ASP A 323 21.34 -13.05 -12.65
N ALA A 324 21.26 -11.72 -12.80
CA ALA A 324 21.93 -10.80 -11.86
C ALA A 324 21.38 -10.94 -10.43
N TRP A 325 20.07 -11.04 -10.25
CA TRP A 325 19.44 -11.21 -8.94
C TRP A 325 19.81 -12.54 -8.27
N SER A 326 20.15 -13.58 -9.04
CA SER A 326 20.70 -14.82 -8.48
C SER A 326 22.05 -14.60 -7.77
N GLU A 327 22.79 -13.58 -8.17
CA GLU A 327 24.07 -13.15 -7.60
C GLU A 327 23.95 -11.99 -6.59
N PHE A 328 22.72 -11.56 -6.26
CA PHE A 328 22.47 -10.42 -5.37
C PHE A 328 23.19 -10.47 -4.01
N PRO A 329 23.40 -11.64 -3.36
CA PRO A 329 24.21 -11.69 -2.15
C PRO A 329 25.62 -11.09 -2.29
N THR A 330 26.20 -11.09 -3.49
CA THR A 330 27.50 -10.45 -3.77
C THR A 330 27.40 -8.93 -3.70
N ALA A 331 26.30 -8.35 -4.19
CA ALA A 331 26.07 -6.92 -4.10
C ALA A 331 25.98 -6.45 -2.65
N VAL A 332 25.18 -7.14 -1.84
CA VAL A 332 25.05 -6.83 -0.41
C VAL A 332 26.38 -6.98 0.34
N ARG A 333 27.20 -7.98 -0.01
CA ARG A 333 28.48 -8.23 0.69
C ARG A 333 29.60 -7.27 0.29
N THR A 334 29.59 -6.78 -0.94
CA THR A 334 30.77 -6.10 -1.52
C THR A 334 30.50 -4.68 -1.98
N GLY A 335 29.23 -4.28 -2.11
CA GLY A 335 28.83 -3.01 -2.72
C GLY A 335 29.05 -2.93 -4.24
N ARG A 336 29.55 -4.00 -4.88
CA ARG A 336 29.66 -4.09 -6.35
C ARG A 336 28.37 -4.64 -6.94
N THR A 337 28.00 -4.25 -8.16
CA THR A 337 26.74 -4.71 -8.76
C THR A 337 26.73 -6.24 -8.93
N ALA A 338 25.56 -6.84 -8.73
CA ALA A 338 25.36 -8.27 -8.98
C ALA A 338 25.44 -8.56 -10.49
N PHE A 339 25.01 -7.59 -11.31
CA PHE A 339 25.12 -7.66 -12.76
C PHE A 339 26.57 -7.77 -13.22
N SER A 340 27.48 -6.89 -12.80
CA SER A 340 28.87 -6.95 -13.26
C SER A 340 29.63 -8.14 -12.69
N HIS A 341 29.21 -8.65 -11.53
CA HIS A 341 29.68 -9.96 -11.06
C HIS A 341 29.26 -11.11 -12.00
N ARG A 342 28.02 -11.11 -12.48
CA ARG A 342 27.45 -12.17 -13.32
C ARG A 342 27.97 -12.14 -14.77
N TYR A 343 28.12 -10.94 -15.34
CA TYR A 343 28.44 -10.73 -16.76
C TYR A 343 29.88 -10.24 -17.00
N GLY A 344 30.62 -9.87 -15.95
CA GLY A 344 32.03 -9.47 -16.02
C GLY A 344 32.26 -8.00 -16.44
N VAL A 345 31.21 -7.29 -16.85
CA VAL A 345 31.22 -5.87 -17.25
C VAL A 345 29.99 -5.16 -16.69
N GLU A 346 30.02 -3.83 -16.63
CA GLU A 346 28.87 -3.04 -16.18
C GLU A 346 27.69 -3.09 -17.17
N HIS A 347 26.46 -2.95 -16.68
CA HIS A 347 25.25 -3.20 -17.47
C HIS A 347 25.15 -2.34 -18.76
N PHE A 348 25.52 -1.06 -18.69
CA PHE A 348 25.52 -0.17 -19.85
C PHE A 348 26.58 -0.55 -20.89
N GLU A 349 27.70 -1.15 -20.47
CA GLU A 349 28.74 -1.67 -21.37
C GLU A 349 28.25 -2.97 -22.02
N TYR A 350 27.66 -3.87 -21.24
CA TYR A 350 27.07 -5.12 -21.74
C TYR A 350 26.03 -4.86 -22.84
N PHE A 351 25.07 -3.95 -22.61
CA PHE A 351 24.06 -3.61 -23.63
C PHE A 351 24.67 -3.00 -24.89
N SER A 352 25.78 -2.25 -24.78
CA SER A 352 26.46 -1.71 -25.95
C SER A 352 27.12 -2.78 -26.83
N THR A 353 27.42 -3.95 -26.27
CA THR A 353 27.99 -5.09 -26.99
C THR A 353 26.96 -6.09 -27.51
N GLU A 354 25.72 -6.02 -27.00
CA GLU A 354 24.62 -6.93 -27.33
C GLU A 354 23.42 -6.15 -27.90
N PRO A 355 23.40 -5.88 -29.22
CA PRO A 355 22.38 -5.03 -29.84
C PRO A 355 20.95 -5.52 -29.62
N GLU A 356 20.72 -6.82 -29.62
CA GLU A 356 19.38 -7.39 -29.39
C GLU A 356 18.89 -7.09 -27.97
N THR A 357 19.73 -7.28 -26.96
CA THR A 357 19.41 -6.94 -25.57
C THR A 357 19.23 -5.43 -25.40
N SER A 358 20.06 -4.60 -26.04
CA SER A 358 19.87 -3.14 -26.03
C SER A 358 18.51 -2.75 -26.61
N HIS A 359 18.16 -3.26 -27.79
CA HIS A 359 16.85 -2.99 -28.40
C HIS A 359 15.68 -3.49 -27.54
N ARG A 360 15.85 -4.62 -26.85
CA ARG A 360 14.86 -5.13 -25.91
C ARG A 360 14.73 -4.20 -24.71
N PHE A 361 15.83 -3.80 -24.08
CA PHE A 361 15.85 -2.84 -22.98
C PHE A 361 15.15 -1.54 -23.36
N ASP A 362 15.52 -0.95 -24.50
CA ASP A 362 14.97 0.30 -24.99
C ASP A 362 13.45 0.19 -25.23
N ARG A 363 12.99 -0.87 -25.89
CA ARG A 363 11.54 -1.13 -26.09
C ARG A 363 10.80 -1.32 -24.77
N SER A 364 11.40 -2.05 -23.84
CA SER A 364 10.80 -2.33 -22.52
C SER A 364 10.58 -1.07 -21.71
N MET A 365 11.52 -0.12 -21.78
CA MET A 365 11.41 1.16 -21.09
C MET A 365 10.31 2.05 -21.69
N GLN A 366 9.87 1.83 -22.93
CA GLN A 366 8.80 2.64 -23.56
C GLN A 366 7.45 2.50 -22.85
N ALA A 367 7.10 1.28 -22.44
CA ALA A 367 5.77 0.96 -21.89
C ALA A 367 5.39 1.88 -20.72
N VAL A 368 6.32 2.01 -19.77
CA VAL A 368 6.15 2.85 -18.58
C VAL A 368 6.41 4.33 -18.92
N THR A 369 7.34 4.61 -19.83
CA THR A 369 7.70 5.99 -20.19
C THR A 369 6.54 6.75 -20.82
N ARG A 370 5.71 6.12 -21.65
CA ARG A 370 4.59 6.80 -22.30
C ARG A 370 3.57 7.35 -21.31
N LEU A 371 3.16 6.54 -20.34
CA LEU A 371 2.24 6.96 -19.28
C LEU A 371 2.78 8.18 -18.51
N VAL A 372 4.09 8.15 -18.22
CA VAL A 372 4.76 9.23 -17.50
C VAL A 372 4.92 10.48 -18.37
N ALA A 373 5.14 10.30 -19.67
CA ALA A 373 5.28 11.38 -20.63
C ALA A 373 3.98 12.16 -20.85
N GLU A 374 2.86 11.45 -20.96
CA GLU A 374 1.53 12.06 -21.08
C GLU A 374 1.19 12.91 -19.83
N GLU A 375 1.54 12.42 -18.63
CA GLU A 375 1.34 13.19 -17.41
C GLU A 375 2.31 14.37 -17.30
N LEU A 376 3.57 14.21 -17.72
CA LEU A 376 4.58 15.27 -17.68
C LEU A 376 4.16 16.44 -18.56
N SER A 377 3.70 16.12 -19.78
CA SER A 377 3.19 17.08 -20.75
C SER A 377 2.04 17.93 -20.20
N ARG A 378 1.18 17.35 -19.35
CA ARG A 378 0.02 18.05 -18.76
C ARG A 378 0.36 18.81 -17.49
N SER A 379 1.23 18.25 -16.66
CA SER A 379 1.49 18.74 -15.31
C SER A 379 2.62 19.76 -15.24
N TYR A 380 3.52 19.81 -16.23
CA TYR A 380 4.57 20.82 -16.32
C TYR A 380 4.27 21.86 -17.42
N PRO A 381 4.29 23.18 -17.10
CA PRO A 381 3.96 24.22 -18.06
C PRO A 381 5.14 24.52 -19.00
N PHE A 382 5.29 23.72 -20.06
CA PHE A 382 6.22 24.03 -21.14
C PHE A 382 5.79 25.33 -21.85
N VAL A 383 6.77 26.20 -22.15
CA VAL A 383 6.51 27.54 -22.70
C VAL A 383 6.85 27.55 -24.19
N ASP A 384 5.94 28.06 -25.01
CA ASP A 384 6.17 28.23 -26.44
C ASP A 384 7.43 29.07 -26.72
N GLY A 385 8.22 28.64 -27.72
CA GLY A 385 9.48 29.27 -28.11
C GLY A 385 10.69 28.81 -27.28
N THR A 386 10.53 27.88 -26.35
CA THR A 386 11.63 27.34 -25.53
C THR A 386 12.24 26.06 -26.10
N THR A 387 13.43 25.74 -25.63
CA THR A 387 14.16 24.51 -25.95
C THR A 387 14.29 23.61 -24.72
N VAL A 388 13.99 22.33 -24.89
CA VAL A 388 14.17 21.28 -23.88
C VAL A 388 15.31 20.34 -24.30
N VAL A 389 16.24 20.06 -23.38
CA VAL A 389 17.28 19.03 -23.55
C VAL A 389 16.99 17.87 -22.61
N ASP A 390 16.67 16.70 -23.16
CA ASP A 390 16.48 15.44 -22.45
C ASP A 390 17.81 14.67 -22.41
N ILE A 391 18.45 14.65 -21.24
CA ILE A 391 19.77 14.05 -21.01
C ILE A 391 19.56 12.61 -20.59
N GLY A 392 20.18 11.67 -21.30
CA GLY A 392 19.89 10.24 -21.13
C GLY A 392 18.49 9.87 -21.62
N GLY A 393 17.98 10.60 -22.62
CA GLY A 393 16.59 10.47 -23.08
C GLY A 393 16.28 9.18 -23.86
N GLY A 394 17.26 8.30 -24.05
CA GLY A 394 17.08 7.02 -24.72
C GLY A 394 16.61 7.19 -26.17
N ASN A 395 15.56 6.45 -26.54
CA ASN A 395 14.93 6.58 -27.85
C ASN A 395 14.11 7.89 -28.04
N GLY A 396 14.00 8.71 -26.99
CA GLY A 396 13.32 10.00 -27.00
C GLY A 396 11.80 9.92 -26.84
N THR A 397 11.23 8.77 -26.43
CA THR A 397 9.78 8.62 -26.24
C THR A 397 9.19 9.72 -25.36
N LEU A 398 9.86 10.04 -24.26
CA LEU A 398 9.43 11.07 -23.31
C LEU A 398 9.32 12.44 -23.98
N LEU A 399 10.40 12.91 -24.60
CA LEU A 399 10.42 14.21 -25.26
C LEU A 399 9.55 14.27 -26.50
N ARG A 400 9.42 13.17 -27.26
CA ARG A 400 8.51 13.09 -28.42
C ARG A 400 7.07 13.40 -28.02
N THR A 401 6.57 12.73 -26.98
CA THR A 401 5.20 12.97 -26.49
C THR A 401 5.00 14.40 -26.00
N VAL A 402 5.99 14.98 -25.32
CA VAL A 402 5.92 16.40 -24.92
C VAL A 402 5.82 17.32 -26.15
N LEU A 403 6.62 17.10 -27.18
CA LEU A 403 6.60 17.95 -28.39
C LEU A 403 5.34 17.78 -29.24
N GLU A 404 4.68 16.62 -29.18
CA GLU A 404 3.40 16.39 -29.85
C GLU A 404 2.27 17.25 -29.25
N ASP A 405 2.29 17.44 -27.93
CA ASP A 405 1.32 18.28 -27.22
C ASP A 405 1.69 19.77 -27.21
N HIS A 406 2.98 20.09 -27.35
CA HIS A 406 3.53 21.45 -27.25
C HIS A 406 4.30 21.86 -28.51
N ALA A 407 3.57 22.10 -29.61
CA ALA A 407 4.15 22.39 -30.93
C ALA A 407 5.04 23.66 -30.99
N GLY A 408 4.96 24.56 -30.00
CA GLY A 408 5.83 25.73 -29.89
C GLY A 408 7.19 25.44 -29.24
N VAL A 409 7.40 24.25 -28.69
CA VAL A 409 8.64 23.83 -28.03
C VAL A 409 9.55 23.12 -29.03
N THR A 410 10.87 23.25 -28.85
CA THR A 410 11.86 22.44 -29.59
C THR A 410 12.62 21.55 -28.63
N GLY A 411 13.10 20.40 -29.11
CA GLY A 411 13.67 19.36 -28.26
C GLY A 411 14.99 18.79 -28.75
N VAL A 412 15.85 18.43 -27.81
CA VAL A 412 17.10 17.72 -28.03
C VAL A 412 17.11 16.49 -27.15
N VAL A 413 17.17 15.30 -27.75
CA VAL A 413 17.49 14.07 -27.01
C VAL A 413 19.00 13.90 -27.07
N PHE A 414 19.63 13.82 -25.90
CA PHE A 414 21.07 13.66 -25.75
C PHE A 414 21.38 12.31 -25.10
N ASP A 415 22.06 11.43 -25.83
CA ASP A 415 22.41 10.09 -25.36
C ASP A 415 23.70 9.59 -26.02
N ARG A 416 24.12 8.35 -25.72
CA ARG A 416 25.29 7.71 -26.32
C ARG A 416 25.07 7.47 -27.83
N SER A 417 26.15 7.41 -28.59
CA SER A 417 26.11 7.29 -30.06
C SER A 417 25.23 6.13 -30.56
N HIS A 418 25.39 4.94 -30.02
CA HIS A 418 24.61 3.78 -30.45
C HIS A 418 23.10 3.91 -30.16
N VAL A 419 22.73 4.57 -29.05
CA VAL A 419 21.34 4.83 -28.68
C VAL A 419 20.71 5.84 -29.66
N VAL A 420 21.44 6.93 -29.93
CA VAL A 420 21.02 7.96 -30.89
C VAL A 420 20.86 7.37 -32.30
N GLU A 421 21.84 6.58 -32.75
CA GLU A 421 21.79 5.93 -34.08
C GLU A 421 20.57 5.00 -34.22
N ALA A 422 20.23 4.24 -33.17
CA ALA A 422 19.03 3.42 -33.16
C ALA A 422 17.75 4.26 -33.22
N ALA A 423 17.68 5.34 -32.43
CA ALA A 423 16.51 6.20 -32.31
C ALA A 423 16.22 7.04 -33.57
N GLU A 424 17.26 7.43 -34.32
CA GLU A 424 17.12 8.23 -35.55
C GLU A 424 16.40 7.48 -36.69
N THR A 425 16.31 6.15 -36.62
CA THR A 425 15.60 5.33 -37.61
C THR A 425 14.08 5.47 -37.52
N GLU A 426 13.56 6.02 -36.43
CA GLU A 426 12.13 6.19 -36.18
C GLU A 426 11.59 7.55 -36.67
N ARG A 427 10.28 7.63 -36.89
CA ARG A 427 9.61 8.88 -37.29
C ARG A 427 9.62 9.89 -36.14
N ARG A 428 10.10 11.12 -36.41
CA ARG A 428 10.19 12.20 -35.40
C ARG A 428 9.25 13.38 -35.67
N PRO A 429 8.71 14.03 -34.63
CA PRO A 429 7.99 15.29 -34.77
C PRO A 429 8.94 16.41 -35.25
N GLY A 430 8.37 17.46 -35.85
CA GLY A 430 9.13 18.65 -36.20
C GLY A 430 9.69 19.31 -34.93
N GLY A 431 10.94 19.80 -34.98
CA GLY A 431 11.58 20.46 -33.83
C GLY A 431 12.35 19.53 -32.89
N LEU A 432 12.32 18.21 -33.12
CA LEU A 432 13.16 17.25 -32.39
C LEU A 432 14.47 16.95 -33.14
N ARG A 433 15.59 16.96 -32.41
CA ARG A 433 16.89 16.48 -32.88
C ARG A 433 17.55 15.56 -31.86
N PHE A 434 18.39 14.65 -32.34
CA PHE A 434 19.22 13.80 -31.49
C PHE A 434 20.67 14.31 -31.50
N VAL A 435 21.35 14.17 -30.37
CA VAL A 435 22.77 14.51 -30.23
C VAL A 435 23.47 13.40 -29.48
N ALA A 436 24.47 12.81 -30.12
CA ALA A 436 25.33 11.84 -29.47
C ALA A 436 26.35 12.55 -28.56
N GLY A 437 26.59 12.01 -27.36
CA GLY A 437 27.67 12.45 -26.49
C GLY A 437 27.73 11.68 -25.18
N ASP A 438 28.50 12.24 -24.24
CA ASP A 438 28.68 11.71 -22.89
C ASP A 438 28.41 12.83 -21.88
N PHE A 439 27.34 12.68 -21.08
CA PHE A 439 26.95 13.68 -20.07
C PHE A 439 27.97 13.85 -18.95
N PHE A 440 28.90 12.90 -18.79
CA PHE A 440 30.02 13.04 -17.86
C PHE A 440 31.08 14.00 -18.37
N ALA A 441 31.16 14.21 -19.69
CA ALA A 441 32.03 15.16 -20.32
C ALA A 441 31.34 16.53 -20.48
N GLU A 442 30.22 16.58 -21.20
CA GLU A 442 29.46 17.79 -21.47
C GLU A 442 28.02 17.47 -21.88
N VAL A 443 27.12 18.46 -21.77
CA VAL A 443 25.74 18.36 -22.26
C VAL A 443 25.42 19.55 -23.16
N PRO A 444 24.44 19.44 -24.09
CA PRO A 444 24.10 20.51 -25.02
C PRO A 444 23.75 21.83 -24.31
N GLY A 445 24.47 22.91 -24.64
CA GLY A 445 24.28 24.23 -24.03
C GLY A 445 23.10 25.03 -24.62
N GLY A 446 22.64 26.01 -23.84
CA GLY A 446 21.75 27.08 -24.30
C GLY A 446 20.25 26.74 -24.31
N ALA A 447 19.83 25.68 -23.64
CA ALA A 447 18.41 25.34 -23.50
C ALA A 447 17.77 26.03 -22.28
N ASP A 448 16.45 26.19 -22.34
CA ASP A 448 15.67 26.79 -21.26
C ASP A 448 15.33 25.76 -20.17
N THR A 449 15.19 24.50 -20.57
CA THR A 449 14.86 23.37 -19.68
C THR A 449 15.78 22.19 -19.97
N TYR A 450 16.30 21.60 -18.90
CA TYR A 450 17.06 20.34 -18.91
C TYR A 450 16.26 19.28 -18.16
N LEU A 451 16.15 18.09 -18.74
CA LEU A 451 15.39 16.98 -18.20
C LEU A 451 16.33 15.79 -17.97
N LEU A 452 16.26 15.21 -16.77
CA LEU A 452 16.91 13.97 -16.36
C LEU A 452 15.81 13.05 -15.85
N SER A 453 15.46 12.03 -16.63
CA SER A 453 14.38 11.10 -16.29
C SER A 453 14.94 9.70 -16.05
N ARG A 454 14.94 9.25 -14.79
CA ARG A 454 15.54 7.96 -14.38
C ARG A 454 16.97 7.85 -14.86
N VAL A 455 17.77 8.84 -14.45
CA VAL A 455 19.19 8.95 -14.81
C VAL A 455 20.02 9.02 -13.54
N LEU A 456 19.68 9.90 -12.60
CA LEU A 456 20.49 10.10 -11.41
C LEU A 456 20.44 8.89 -10.48
N HIS A 457 19.36 8.10 -10.50
CA HIS A 457 19.27 6.88 -9.71
C HIS A 457 20.22 5.76 -10.16
N ASP A 458 20.76 5.82 -11.38
CA ASP A 458 21.72 4.83 -11.90
C ASP A 458 23.15 5.04 -11.36
N TRP A 459 23.40 6.20 -10.74
CA TRP A 459 24.74 6.65 -10.41
C TRP A 459 24.94 6.90 -8.93
N ASN A 460 26.18 6.74 -8.47
CA ASN A 460 26.62 7.18 -7.15
C ASN A 460 26.61 8.73 -7.04
N ASP A 461 26.76 9.25 -5.83
CA ASP A 461 26.67 10.69 -5.57
C ASP A 461 27.75 11.52 -6.29
N GLU A 462 28.96 10.97 -6.45
CA GLU A 462 30.09 11.65 -7.11
C GLU A 462 29.83 11.84 -8.61
N ASP A 463 29.22 10.82 -9.22
CA ASP A 463 28.80 10.83 -10.62
C ASP A 463 27.55 11.69 -10.84
N CYS A 464 26.57 11.66 -9.93
CA CYS A 464 25.45 12.61 -9.95
C CYS A 464 25.95 14.06 -9.87
N ASP A 465 26.89 14.36 -8.97
CA ASP A 465 27.52 15.68 -8.87
C ASP A 465 28.24 16.08 -10.17
N ARG A 466 28.87 15.14 -10.86
CA ARG A 466 29.50 15.40 -12.17
C ARG A 466 28.45 15.75 -13.24
N ILE A 467 27.37 14.98 -13.33
CA ILE A 467 26.27 15.23 -14.27
C ILE A 467 25.63 16.60 -13.99
N LEU A 468 25.26 16.87 -12.73
CA LEU A 468 24.61 18.13 -12.34
C LEU A 468 25.52 19.34 -12.58
N ARG A 469 26.84 19.25 -12.34
CA ARG A 469 27.79 20.32 -12.70
C ARG A 469 27.80 20.60 -14.19
N ASN A 470 27.75 19.56 -15.03
CA ASN A 470 27.73 19.73 -16.48
C ASN A 470 26.40 20.36 -16.95
N CYS A 471 25.27 19.96 -16.38
CA CYS A 471 23.98 20.64 -16.58
C CYS A 471 24.07 22.12 -16.21
N ARG A 472 24.65 22.43 -15.03
CA ARG A 472 24.79 23.82 -14.57
C ARG A 472 25.67 24.64 -15.51
N ARG A 473 26.75 24.08 -16.06
CA ARG A 473 27.61 24.77 -17.03
C ARG A 473 26.91 25.05 -18.36
N ALA A 474 25.99 24.19 -18.77
CA ALA A 474 25.29 24.28 -20.03
C ALA A 474 24.13 25.30 -20.02
N CYS A 475 23.55 25.57 -18.85
CA CYS A 475 22.36 26.40 -18.71
C CYS A 475 22.65 27.83 -18.19
N ALA A 476 21.81 28.78 -18.59
CA ALA A 476 21.80 30.13 -18.01
C ALA A 476 21.20 30.12 -16.59
N SER A 477 21.48 31.15 -15.78
CA SER A 477 20.74 31.37 -14.53
C SER A 477 19.26 31.59 -14.86
N GLY A 478 18.37 30.99 -14.06
CA GLY A 478 16.94 30.97 -14.30
C GLY A 478 16.43 29.83 -15.19
N ALA A 479 17.31 29.08 -15.85
CA ALA A 479 16.93 27.86 -16.59
C ALA A 479 16.36 26.80 -15.62
N ARG A 480 15.53 25.91 -16.17
CA ARG A 480 14.85 24.85 -15.41
C ARG A 480 15.63 23.54 -15.49
N LEU A 481 15.74 22.86 -14.36
CA LEU A 481 16.18 21.47 -14.29
C LEU A 481 15.00 20.64 -13.78
N LEU A 482 14.61 19.65 -14.57
CA LEU A 482 13.57 18.69 -14.26
C LEU A 482 14.22 17.35 -13.96
N VAL A 483 13.99 16.82 -12.77
CA VAL A 483 14.46 15.49 -12.38
C VAL A 483 13.26 14.62 -12.09
N LEU A 484 13.09 13.57 -12.88
CA LEU A 484 11.95 12.67 -12.81
C LEU A 484 12.44 11.31 -12.28
N GLU A 485 12.22 11.07 -10.99
CA GLU A 485 12.81 9.97 -10.23
C GLU A 485 11.83 9.42 -9.18
N ARG A 486 12.13 8.27 -8.59
CA ARG A 486 11.42 7.83 -7.38
C ARG A 486 12.07 8.49 -6.17
N LEU A 487 11.27 8.83 -5.18
CA LEU A 487 11.78 9.39 -3.93
C LEU A 487 11.60 8.38 -2.81
N LEU A 488 12.67 8.11 -2.06
CA LEU A 488 12.55 7.35 -0.82
C LEU A 488 11.66 8.11 0.17
N PRO A 489 10.76 7.42 0.88
CA PRO A 489 9.86 8.05 1.82
C PRO A 489 10.62 8.56 3.06
N ASP A 490 10.23 9.73 3.57
CA ASP A 490 10.86 10.36 4.74
C ASP A 490 10.78 9.52 6.03
N ARG A 491 9.89 8.52 6.07
CA ARG A 491 9.75 7.59 7.20
C ARG A 491 9.81 6.14 6.74
N PRO A 492 10.75 5.33 7.27
CA PRO A 492 10.79 3.90 7.01
C PRO A 492 9.58 3.20 7.64
N GLY A 493 9.03 2.18 6.96
CA GLY A 493 7.99 1.30 7.52
C GLY A 493 6.65 1.27 6.78
N ALA A 494 6.56 1.85 5.58
CA ALA A 494 5.42 1.60 4.70
C ALA A 494 5.32 0.10 4.36
N PRO A 495 4.11 -0.48 4.24
CA PRO A 495 3.92 -1.84 3.75
C PRO A 495 4.65 -2.09 2.42
N PHE A 496 5.04 -3.34 2.14
CA PHE A 496 5.77 -3.73 0.92
C PHE A 496 5.05 -3.32 -0.38
N ASP A 497 3.73 -3.20 -0.34
CA ASP A 497 2.85 -2.82 -1.44
C ASP A 497 2.49 -1.32 -1.48
N ALA A 498 2.95 -0.52 -0.52
CA ALA A 498 2.57 0.88 -0.40
C ALA A 498 3.50 1.84 -1.15
N ASP A 499 4.73 1.42 -1.48
CA ASP A 499 5.71 2.23 -2.22
C ASP A 499 6.70 1.35 -2.97
N LEU A 500 6.89 1.63 -4.26
CA LEU A 500 7.84 0.96 -5.12
C LEU A 500 9.30 1.42 -4.90
N ALA A 501 9.56 2.56 -4.23
CA ALA A 501 10.90 3.13 -4.11
C ALA A 501 11.92 2.17 -3.48
N ALA A 502 11.59 1.47 -2.39
CA ALA A 502 12.53 0.55 -1.73
C ALA A 502 12.87 -0.71 -2.58
N PRO A 503 11.89 -1.38 -3.23
CA PRO A 503 12.22 -2.41 -4.23
C PRO A 503 13.11 -1.91 -5.37
N TRP A 504 12.88 -0.69 -5.88
CA TRP A 504 13.70 -0.10 -6.93
C TRP A 504 15.11 0.27 -6.46
N ASP A 505 15.28 0.69 -5.21
CA ASP A 505 16.58 0.94 -4.62
C ASP A 505 17.47 -0.33 -4.62
N LEU A 506 16.89 -1.48 -4.25
CA LEU A 506 17.59 -2.76 -4.35
C LEU A 506 17.87 -3.16 -5.80
N GLN A 507 16.98 -2.82 -6.74
CA GLN A 507 17.22 -3.01 -8.17
C GLN A 507 18.42 -2.17 -8.64
N MET A 508 18.54 -0.92 -8.21
CA MET A 508 19.69 -0.07 -8.53
C MET A 508 20.98 -0.66 -7.97
N LEU A 509 20.99 -1.07 -6.69
CA LEU A 509 22.13 -1.75 -6.10
C LEU A 509 22.51 -3.05 -6.85
N ALA A 510 21.53 -3.82 -7.28
CA ALA A 510 21.76 -5.08 -8.00
C ALA A 510 22.35 -4.88 -9.40
N ILE A 511 21.87 -3.86 -10.13
CA ILE A 511 22.11 -3.74 -11.57
C ILE A 511 23.09 -2.62 -11.93
N THR A 512 22.90 -1.43 -11.37
CA THR A 512 23.60 -0.21 -11.82
C THR A 512 24.66 0.26 -10.83
N GLY A 513 24.48 -0.05 -9.55
CA GLY A 513 25.32 0.44 -8.46
C GLY A 513 24.93 1.83 -7.98
N GLY A 514 23.83 2.37 -8.52
CA GLY A 514 23.19 3.58 -8.05
C GLY A 514 22.25 3.32 -6.87
N GLN A 515 21.40 4.31 -6.59
CA GLN A 515 20.47 4.30 -5.45
C GLN A 515 19.29 5.24 -5.69
N GLU A 516 18.15 4.89 -5.12
CA GLU A 516 17.05 5.84 -4.95
C GLU A 516 17.38 6.79 -3.80
N ARG A 517 16.88 8.02 -3.86
CA ARG A 517 17.22 9.06 -2.87
C ARG A 517 15.98 9.71 -2.30
N SER A 518 16.05 10.14 -1.05
CA SER A 518 15.01 10.95 -0.42
C SER A 518 14.95 12.35 -1.02
N ARG A 519 13.86 13.08 -0.71
CA ARG A 519 13.73 14.48 -1.11
C ARG A 519 14.88 15.34 -0.56
N ASP A 520 15.23 15.14 0.70
CA ASP A 520 16.29 15.91 1.38
C ASP A 520 17.67 15.69 0.75
N GLU A 521 17.95 14.48 0.25
CA GLU A 521 19.20 14.16 -0.45
C GLU A 521 19.26 14.86 -1.80
N TYR A 522 18.17 14.81 -2.59
CA TYR A 522 18.09 15.58 -3.84
C TYR A 522 18.22 17.09 -3.60
N ASP A 523 17.55 17.64 -2.59
CA ASP A 523 17.65 19.07 -2.26
C ASP A 523 19.10 19.50 -1.97
N LYS A 524 19.82 18.71 -1.16
CA LYS A 524 21.24 18.98 -0.84
C LYS A 524 22.13 18.88 -2.07
N MET A 525 21.99 17.79 -2.82
CA MET A 525 22.79 17.50 -4.00
C MET A 525 22.58 18.55 -5.10
N MET A 526 21.32 18.91 -5.39
CA MET A 526 21.01 19.95 -6.37
C MET A 526 21.52 21.32 -5.90
N TYR A 527 21.35 21.66 -4.63
CA TYR A 527 21.81 22.94 -4.09
C TYR A 527 23.34 23.09 -4.15
N ALA A 528 24.08 22.02 -3.84
CA ALA A 528 25.54 22.00 -3.99
C ALA A 528 25.98 22.27 -5.44
N ASN A 529 25.16 21.89 -6.41
CA ASN A 529 25.38 22.10 -7.83
C ASN A 529 24.67 23.35 -8.40
N SER A 530 24.34 24.31 -7.54
CA SER A 530 23.71 25.59 -7.90
C SER A 530 22.34 25.43 -8.58
N PHE A 531 21.55 24.46 -8.14
CA PHE A 531 20.13 24.32 -8.46
C PHE A 531 19.30 24.38 -7.19
N ARG A 532 18.20 25.13 -7.19
CA ARG A 532 17.25 25.17 -6.07
C ARG A 532 15.96 24.49 -6.49
N VAL A 533 15.58 23.41 -5.80
CA VAL A 533 14.29 22.76 -6.02
C VAL A 533 13.16 23.69 -5.57
N ASP A 534 12.24 23.96 -6.47
CA ASP A 534 11.08 24.85 -6.31
C ASP A 534 9.84 24.09 -5.87
N SER A 535 9.60 22.94 -6.49
CA SER A 535 8.40 22.13 -6.27
C SER A 535 8.63 20.66 -6.61
N VAL A 536 7.73 19.82 -6.12
CA VAL A 536 7.66 18.41 -6.48
C VAL A 536 6.24 18.09 -6.94
N ILE A 537 6.13 17.47 -8.10
CA ILE A 537 4.87 17.11 -8.73
C ILE A 537 4.74 15.58 -8.72
N PRO A 538 3.65 15.01 -8.19
CA PRO A 538 3.38 13.57 -8.27
C PRO A 538 3.23 13.11 -9.73
N MET A 539 3.82 11.96 -10.06
CA MET A 539 3.75 11.36 -11.39
C MET A 539 3.21 9.92 -11.28
N PRO A 540 2.80 9.28 -12.39
CA PRO A 540 2.31 7.91 -12.38
C PRO A 540 3.40 6.95 -11.89
N VAL A 541 2.99 5.75 -11.48
CA VAL A 541 3.87 4.67 -11.02
C VAL A 541 4.86 5.10 -9.93
N ASP A 542 4.43 5.92 -8.97
CA ASP A 542 5.21 6.46 -7.82
C ASP A 542 6.43 7.31 -8.18
N LEU A 543 6.55 7.77 -9.42
CA LEU A 543 7.54 8.76 -9.79
C LEU A 543 7.19 10.15 -9.23
N LYS A 544 8.19 11.00 -9.12
CA LYS A 544 8.09 12.40 -8.71
C LYS A 544 8.91 13.25 -9.68
N LEU A 545 8.34 14.37 -10.10
CA LEU A 545 9.05 15.39 -10.86
C LEU A 545 9.52 16.49 -9.91
N LEU A 546 10.83 16.55 -9.64
CA LEU A 546 11.46 17.67 -8.97
C LEU A 546 11.69 18.78 -10.01
N VAL A 547 11.11 19.95 -9.76
CA VAL A 547 11.32 21.14 -10.59
C VAL A 547 12.30 22.04 -9.88
N ALA A 548 13.44 22.34 -10.50
CA ALA A 548 14.49 23.18 -9.93
C ALA A 548 14.87 24.35 -10.84
N THR A 549 15.34 25.45 -10.22
CA THR A 549 15.90 26.62 -10.90
C THR A 549 17.42 26.63 -10.82
N ALA A 550 18.11 26.88 -11.93
CA ALA A 550 19.54 27.20 -11.93
C ALA A 550 19.80 28.57 -11.27
N LEU A 551 20.65 28.60 -10.23
CA LEU A 551 20.99 29.80 -9.46
C LEU A 551 22.00 30.69 -10.18
#